data_AF-A0A421FUQ6-F1
#
_entry.id   AF-A0A421FUQ6-F1
#
_cell.length_a   1.000
_cell.length_b   1.000
_cell.length_c   1.000
_cell.angle_alpha   90.00
_cell.angle_beta   90.00
_cell.angle_gamma   90.00
#
_symmetry.space_group_name_H-M   'P 1'
#
loop_
_entity.id
_entity.type
_entity.pdbx_description
1 polymer ?
#
loop_
_entity_poly.entity_id
_entity_poly.type
_entity_poly.pdbx_seq_one_letter_code
_entity_poly.pdbx_strand_id
1 'polypeptide(L)'
;LTQLEANAGEFMESGCVFPNEMPLIRANIEELLVLIRPHAVTLVDGFNFSDHLLNSTLGRYDGNVYEALYESAQHDPLNHSSDKVALHELLRPIRDEISKSKSRL
;
A
#
# COMPACT_ATOMS: atom_id res chain seq x y z
N LEU A 1 2.53 -19.23 -15.12
CA LEU A 1 2.94 -18.24 -16.14
C LEU A 1 3.68 -17.06 -15.53
N THR A 2 3.17 -16.43 -14.46
CA THR A 2 3.88 -15.31 -13.78
C THR A 2 5.31 -15.64 -13.33
N GLN A 3 5.54 -16.82 -12.75
CA GLN A 3 6.89 -17.26 -12.38
C GLN A 3 7.80 -17.53 -13.59
N LEU A 4 7.22 -17.98 -14.71
CA LEU A 4 7.96 -18.18 -15.95
C LEU A 4 8.38 -16.82 -16.53
N GLU A 5 7.49 -15.82 -16.47
CA GLU A 5 7.79 -14.46 -16.94
C GLU A 5 8.85 -13.77 -16.08
N ALA A 6 8.77 -13.91 -14.76
CA ALA A 6 9.78 -13.38 -13.83
C ALA A 6 11.17 -14.02 -14.03
N ASN A 7 11.23 -15.31 -14.34
CA ASN A 7 12.47 -16.07 -14.52
C ASN A 7 12.78 -16.36 -15.99
N ALA A 8 12.26 -15.54 -16.92
CA ALA A 8 12.30 -15.83 -18.36
C ALA A 8 13.71 -16.09 -18.91
N GLY A 9 14.74 -15.48 -18.32
CA GLY A 9 16.15 -15.70 -18.70
C GLY A 9 16.57 -17.17 -18.61
N GLU A 10 16.25 -17.86 -17.52
CA GLU A 10 16.60 -19.29 -17.34
C GLU A 10 15.88 -20.19 -18.35
N PHE A 11 14.63 -19.86 -18.66
CA PHE A 11 13.83 -20.59 -19.66
C PHE A 11 14.31 -20.36 -21.09
N MET A 12 14.87 -19.18 -21.38
CA MET A 12 15.50 -18.89 -22.65
C MET A 12 16.87 -19.55 -22.80
N GLU A 13 17.69 -19.53 -21.73
CA GLU A 13 19.01 -20.18 -21.73
C GLU A 13 18.91 -21.70 -21.91
N SER A 14 17.89 -22.33 -21.32
CA SER A 14 17.60 -23.75 -21.51
C SER A 14 17.03 -24.09 -22.90
N GLY A 15 16.66 -23.09 -23.70
CA GLY A 15 16.04 -23.28 -25.01
C GLY A 15 14.58 -23.78 -24.95
N CYS A 16 13.96 -23.76 -23.76
CA CYS A 16 12.58 -24.17 -23.58
C CYS A 16 11.55 -23.09 -23.96
N VAL A 17 11.96 -21.82 -23.93
CA VAL A 17 11.12 -20.67 -24.31
C VAL A 17 11.93 -19.75 -25.21
N PHE A 18 11.34 -19.31 -26.32
CA PHE A 18 11.97 -18.39 -27.25
C PHE A 18 11.50 -16.94 -27.02
N PRO A 19 12.35 -15.93 -27.34
CA PRO A 19 11.99 -14.52 -27.15
C PRO A 19 10.68 -14.10 -27.85
N ASN A 20 10.34 -14.72 -28.99
CA ASN A 20 9.11 -14.46 -29.74
C ASN A 20 7.85 -15.05 -29.08
N GLU A 21 7.99 -15.99 -28.13
CA GLU A 21 6.87 -16.58 -27.39
C GLU A 21 6.49 -15.74 -26.15
N MET A 22 7.41 -14.92 -25.65
CA MET A 22 7.18 -14.07 -24.47
C MET A 22 5.97 -13.12 -24.58
N PRO A 23 5.71 -12.46 -25.74
CA PRO A 23 4.51 -11.66 -25.89
C PRO A 23 3.21 -12.46 -25.67
N LEU A 24 3.15 -13.69 -26.17
CA LEU A 24 2.00 -14.57 -25.99
C LEU A 24 1.83 -14.97 -24.51
N ILE A 25 2.93 -15.29 -23.84
CA ILE A 25 2.92 -15.62 -22.41
C ILE A 25 2.38 -14.45 -21.58
N ARG A 26 2.80 -13.21 -21.87
CA ARG A 26 2.30 -12.01 -21.19
C ARG A 26 0.82 -11.77 -21.46
N ALA A 27 0.38 -11.91 -22.71
CA ALA A 27 -1.04 -11.81 -23.07
C ALA A 27 -1.90 -12.84 -22.29
N ASN A 28 -1.42 -14.08 -22.17
CA ASN A 28 -2.11 -15.10 -21.40
C ASN A 28 -2.16 -14.78 -19.90
N ILE A 29 -1.12 -14.17 -19.33
CA ILE A 29 -1.15 -13.68 -17.94
C ILE A 29 -2.25 -12.63 -17.77
N GLU A 30 -2.33 -11.65 -18.67
CA GLU A 30 -3.36 -10.61 -18.63
C GLU A 30 -4.77 -11.20 -18.73
N GLU A 31 -5.00 -12.15 -19.65
CA GLU A 31 -6.29 -12.82 -19.80
C GLU A 31 -6.69 -13.59 -18.53
N LEU A 32 -5.77 -14.36 -17.95
CA LEU A 32 -6.01 -15.08 -16.70
C LEU A 32 -6.28 -14.13 -15.52
N LEU A 33 -5.62 -12.98 -15.47
CA LEU A 33 -5.89 -11.95 -14.45
C LEU A 33 -7.31 -11.37 -14.60
N VAL A 34 -7.83 -11.25 -15.82
CA VAL A 34 -9.23 -10.87 -16.05
C VAL A 34 -10.18 -11.95 -15.53
N LEU A 35 -9.90 -13.22 -15.80
CA LEU A 35 -10.74 -14.34 -15.39
C LEU A 35 -10.78 -14.52 -13.86
N ILE A 36 -9.66 -14.31 -13.16
CA ILE A 36 -9.61 -14.47 -11.69
C ILE A 36 -10.20 -13.27 -10.93
N ARG A 37 -10.21 -12.07 -11.52
CA ARG A 37 -10.69 -10.84 -10.89
C ARG A 37 -12.06 -10.94 -10.19
N PRO A 38 -13.12 -11.48 -10.82
CA PRO A 38 -14.43 -11.60 -10.14
C PRO A 38 -14.41 -12.53 -8.92
N HIS A 39 -13.41 -13.41 -8.81
CA HIS A 39 -13.26 -14.37 -7.71
C HIS A 39 -12.22 -13.93 -6.66
N ALA A 40 -11.48 -12.84 -6.91
CA ALA A 40 -10.35 -12.46 -6.09
C ALA A 40 -10.73 -12.27 -4.61
N VAL A 41 -11.85 -11.57 -4.34
CA VAL A 41 -12.36 -11.36 -2.97
C VAL A 41 -12.76 -12.69 -2.32
N THR A 42 -13.53 -13.52 -3.01
CA THR A 42 -13.97 -14.82 -2.47
C THR A 42 -12.80 -15.78 -2.21
N LEU A 43 -11.73 -15.70 -2.99
CA LEU A 43 -10.55 -16.53 -2.80
C LEU A 43 -9.78 -16.13 -1.53
N VAL A 44 -9.68 -14.82 -1.25
CA VAL A 44 -9.04 -14.35 0.01
C VAL A 44 -9.95 -14.57 1.22
N ASP A 45 -11.27 -14.46 1.05
CA ASP A 45 -12.25 -14.79 2.10
C ASP A 45 -12.15 -16.27 2.53
N GLY A 46 -11.77 -17.15 1.61
CA GLY A 46 -11.55 -18.58 1.87
C GLY A 46 -10.48 -18.88 2.94
N PHE A 47 -9.57 -17.94 3.24
CA PHE A 47 -8.64 -18.08 4.36
C PHE A 47 -9.30 -17.90 5.73
N ASN A 48 -10.51 -17.34 5.77
CA ASN A 48 -11.33 -17.19 6.97
C ASN A 48 -10.60 -16.48 8.13
N PHE A 49 -9.84 -15.44 7.81
CA PHE A 49 -9.21 -14.60 8.81
C PHE A 49 -10.25 -13.67 9.44
N SER A 50 -10.32 -13.64 10.77
CA SER A 50 -11.12 -12.64 11.48
C SER A 50 -10.45 -11.27 11.42
N ASP A 51 -11.24 -10.20 11.50
CA ASP A 51 -10.71 -8.82 11.56
C ASP A 51 -9.71 -8.62 12.71
N HIS A 52 -9.91 -9.31 13.83
CA HIS A 52 -8.97 -9.27 14.96
C HIS A 52 -7.62 -9.91 14.61
N LEU A 53 -7.63 -11.04 13.90
CA LEU A 53 -6.40 -11.72 13.46
C LEU A 53 -5.70 -10.93 12.35
N LEU A 54 -6.47 -10.40 11.39
CA LEU A 54 -5.96 -9.64 10.26
C LEU A 54 -5.40 -8.28 10.70
N ASN A 55 -5.99 -7.69 11.75
CA ASN A 55 -5.57 -6.43 12.37
C ASN A 55 -5.25 -5.32 11.35
N SER A 56 -6.12 -5.19 10.34
CA SER A 56 -5.94 -4.24 9.23
C SER A 56 -7.21 -3.43 9.03
N THR A 57 -7.10 -2.12 9.23
CA THR A 57 -8.22 -1.19 9.02
C THR A 57 -8.64 -1.11 7.54
N LEU A 58 -7.69 -1.30 6.61
CA LEU A 58 -7.96 -1.37 5.17
C LEU A 58 -8.57 -2.71 4.73
N GLY A 59 -8.24 -3.79 5.43
CA GLY A 59 -8.65 -5.14 5.08
C GLY A 59 -9.92 -5.63 5.77
N ARG A 60 -10.73 -4.72 6.35
CA ARG A 60 -11.93 -5.09 7.10
C ARG A 60 -12.93 -5.87 6.24
N TYR A 61 -13.49 -6.92 6.82
CA TYR A 61 -14.47 -7.77 6.16
C TYR A 61 -15.76 -7.03 5.75
N ASP A 62 -16.22 -6.07 6.56
CA ASP A 62 -17.44 -5.32 6.30
C ASP A 62 -17.32 -4.24 5.21
N GLY A 63 -16.11 -4.01 4.69
CA GLY A 63 -15.84 -2.98 3.69
C GLY A 63 -15.97 -1.53 4.20
N ASN A 64 -16.21 -1.32 5.50
CA ASN A 64 -16.37 0.00 6.11
C ASN A 64 -15.02 0.64 6.43
N VAL A 65 -14.25 0.89 5.37
CA VAL A 65 -12.82 1.24 5.48
C VAL A 65 -12.59 2.69 5.90
N TYR A 66 -13.34 3.64 5.36
CA TYR A 66 -13.03 5.07 5.55
C TYR A 66 -13.32 5.55 6.96
N GLU A 67 -14.48 5.17 7.49
CA GLU A 67 -14.92 5.46 8.84
C GLU A 67 -13.97 4.80 9.85
N ALA A 68 -13.60 3.53 9.62
CA ALA A 68 -12.66 2.83 10.49
C ALA A 68 -11.25 3.44 10.43
N LEU A 69 -10.78 3.91 9.26
CA LEU A 69 -9.52 4.63 9.14
C LEU A 69 -9.55 5.95 9.92
N TYR A 70 -10.64 6.69 9.81
CA TYR A 70 -10.81 7.93 10.53
C TYR A 70 -10.78 7.70 12.05
N GLU A 71 -11.57 6.75 12.55
CA GLU A 71 -11.58 6.36 13.94
C GLU A 71 -10.20 5.89 14.42
N SER A 72 -9.53 5.03 13.65
CA SER A 72 -8.19 4.54 13.97
C SER A 72 -7.17 5.67 14.06
N ALA A 73 -7.24 6.66 13.16
CA ALA A 73 -6.36 7.81 13.20
C ALA A 73 -6.62 8.68 14.44
N GLN A 74 -7.89 8.87 14.84
CA GLN A 74 -8.22 9.65 16.04
C GLN A 74 -7.55 9.09 17.30
N HIS A 75 -7.40 7.77 17.41
CA HIS A 75 -6.79 7.11 18.58
C HIS A 75 -5.25 7.21 18.64
N ASP A 76 -4.60 7.80 17.64
CA ASP A 76 -3.15 8.01 17.67
C ASP A 76 -2.77 8.92 18.87
N PRO A 77 -1.82 8.51 19.73
CA PRO A 77 -1.39 9.31 20.88
C PRO A 77 -0.97 10.74 20.51
N LEU A 78 -0.44 10.96 19.31
CA LEU A 78 -0.06 12.30 18.84
C LEU A 78 -1.25 13.26 18.78
N ASN A 79 -2.45 12.75 18.45
CA ASN A 79 -3.66 13.56 18.35
C ASN A 79 -4.21 13.99 19.71
N HIS A 80 -3.80 13.34 20.80
CA HIS A 80 -4.26 13.62 22.16
C HIS A 80 -3.23 14.36 23.02
N SER A 81 -2.01 14.56 22.51
CA SER A 81 -0.99 15.35 23.22
C SER A 81 -1.46 16.81 23.38
N SER A 82 -1.78 17.20 24.61
CA SER A 82 -2.06 18.60 24.98
C SER A 82 -0.83 19.47 24.76
N ASP A 83 0.33 18.88 25.02
CA ASP A 83 1.61 19.56 25.00
C ASP A 83 2.19 19.35 23.61
N LYS A 84 1.85 20.27 22.70
CA LYS A 84 2.49 20.39 21.39
C LYS A 84 3.92 20.91 21.56
N VAL A 85 4.75 20.20 22.33
CA VAL A 85 6.11 20.60 22.72
C VAL A 85 6.92 21.00 21.49
N ALA A 86 6.94 20.14 20.46
CA ALA A 86 7.61 20.45 19.20
C ALA A 86 7.11 21.74 18.53
N LEU A 87 5.81 22.04 18.61
CA LEU A 87 5.26 23.28 18.08
C LEU A 87 5.77 24.50 18.88
N HIS A 88 5.71 24.42 20.21
CA HIS A 88 5.99 25.57 21.08
C HIS A 88 7.49 25.83 21.24
N GLU A 89 8.29 24.79 21.42
CA GLU A 89 9.72 24.90 21.74
C GLU A 89 10.60 24.97 20.50
N LEU A 90 10.16 24.41 19.36
CA LEU A 90 10.99 24.33 18.14
C LEU A 90 10.38 25.14 16.99
N LEU A 91 9.16 24.80 16.56
CA LEU A 91 8.61 25.34 15.32
C LEU A 91 8.25 26.83 15.40
N ARG A 92 7.69 27.29 16.53
CA ARG A 92 7.35 28.72 16.72
C ARG A 92 8.60 29.62 16.76
N PRO A 93 9.65 29.33 17.56
CA PRO A 93 10.88 30.13 17.55
C PRO A 93 11.52 30.22 16.17
N ILE A 94 11.63 29.09 15.44
CA ILE A 94 12.19 29.06 14.08
C ILE A 94 11.40 29.97 13.14
N ARG A 95 10.06 29.88 13.15
CA ARG A 95 9.21 30.74 12.31
C ARG A 95 9.39 32.23 12.63
N ASP A 96 9.52 32.56 13.90
CA ASP A 96 9.66 33.95 14.35
C ASP A 96 11.04 34.53 14.00
N GLU A 97 12.10 33.71 14.04
CA GLU A 97 13.44 34.07 13.54
C GLU A 97 13.44 34.32 12.03
N ILE A 98 12.82 33.44 11.24
CA ILE A 98 12.68 33.62 9.79
C ILE A 98 11.94 34.92 9.45
N SER A 99 10.87 35.22 10.20
CA SER A 99 10.08 36.45 9.98
C SER A 99 10.89 37.71 10.30
N LYS A 100 11.69 37.71 11.37
CA LYS A 100 12.59 38.82 11.73
C LYS A 100 13.72 39.01 10.74
N SER A 101 14.24 37.94 10.15
CA SER A 101 15.27 38.00 9.11
C SER A 101 14.74 38.64 7.82
N LYS A 102 13.52 38.28 7.40
CA LYS A 102 12.87 38.86 6.21
C LYS A 102 12.48 40.34 6.36
N SER A 103 12.16 40.81 7.57
CA SER A 103 11.79 42.22 7.80
C SER A 103 12.99 43.17 7.92
N ARG A 104 14.22 42.64 7.95
CA ARG A 104 15.47 43.41 8.04
C ARG A 104 16.16 43.62 6.68
N LEU A 105 15.59 43.04 5.62
CA LEU A 105 15.94 43.27 4.22
C LEU A 105 14.92 44.24 3.60
#